data_AF-A0A317JIR8-F1
#
_entry.id   AF-A0A317JIR8-F1
#
_cell.length_a   1.000
_cell.length_b   1.000
_cell.length_c   1.000
_cell.angle_alpha   90.00
_cell.angle_beta   90.00
_cell.angle_gamma   90.00
#
_symmetry.space_group_name_H-M   'P 1'
#
loop_
_entity.id
_entity.type
_entity.pdbx_description
1 polymer ?
#
loop_
_entity_poly.entity_id
_entity_poly.type
_entity_poly.pdbx_seq_one_letter_code
_entity_poly.pdbx_strand_id
1 'polypeptide(L)' 'MTDAGLVHLKGLAELQGLGFSGTSVTDGGLENLRGLKKMEAVELRSTKVSDAGLVHLKGLSHLHLDSARRR' A
#
# COMPACT_ATOMS: atom_id res chain seq x y z
N MET A 1 -2.26 -3.29 11.53
CA MET A 1 -1.33 -2.24 11.04
C MET A 1 -2.03 -0.89 11.03
N THR A 2 -1.32 0.20 11.29
CA THR A 2 -1.78 1.60 11.16
C THR A 2 -0.76 2.39 10.36
N ASP A 3 -1.09 3.62 9.96
CA ASP A 3 -0.18 4.47 9.17
C ASP A 3 1.18 4.69 9.85
N ALA A 4 1.19 4.82 11.17
CA ALA A 4 2.42 4.93 11.95
C ALA A 4 3.36 3.72 11.79
N GLY A 5 2.79 2.52 11.63
CA GLY A 5 3.58 1.31 11.40
C GLY A 5 4.22 1.25 10.01
N LEU A 6 3.64 1.92 9.01
CA LEU A 6 4.17 1.95 7.65
C LEU A 6 5.46 2.75 7.52
N VAL A 7 5.74 3.68 8.45
CA VAL A 7 6.97 4.49 8.46
C VAL A 7 8.21 3.60 8.47
N HIS A 8 8.15 2.44 9.14
CA HIS A 8 9.25 1.49 9.21
C HIS A 8 9.49 0.70 7.92
N LEU A 9 8.55 0.73 6.97
CA LEU A 9 8.71 0.09 5.66
C LEU A 9 9.51 0.96 4.69
N LYS A 10 9.67 2.25 5.01
CA LYS A 10 10.41 3.20 4.19
C LYS A 10 11.87 2.75 4.08
N GLY A 11 12.34 2.56 2.85
CA GLY A 11 13.71 2.14 2.56
C GLY A 11 13.91 0.63 2.45
N LEU A 12 12.87 -0.19 2.67
CA LEU A 12 12.90 -1.63 2.34
C LEU A 12 12.79 -1.83 0.82
N ALA A 13 13.80 -1.38 0.07
CA ALA A 13 13.78 -1.33 -1.40
C ALA A 13 13.58 -2.70 -2.08
N GLU A 14 13.84 -3.78 -1.35
CA GLU A 14 13.69 -5.18 -1.77
C GLU A 14 12.32 -5.79 -1.45
N LEU A 15 11.41 -5.02 -0.85
CA LEU A 15 10.09 -5.53 -0.46
C LEU A 15 9.20 -5.73 -1.69
N GLN A 16 8.71 -6.97 -1.88
CA GLN A 16 7.92 -7.38 -3.04
C GLN A 16 6.42 -7.52 -2.75
N GLY A 17 6.03 -7.81 -1.51
CA GLY A 17 4.63 -8.07 -1.15
C GLY A 17 4.25 -7.48 0.20
N LEU A 18 3.07 -6.86 0.27
CA LEU A 18 2.50 -6.31 1.50
C LEU A 18 1.01 -6.61 1.62
N GLY A 19 0.61 -7.18 2.75
CA GLY A 19 -0.79 -7.45 3.09
C GLY A 19 -1.31 -6.48 4.16
N PHE A 20 -2.33 -5.69 3.82
CA PHE A 20 -3.02 -4.78 4.75
C PHE A 20 -4.48 -5.17 5.00
N SER A 21 -4.87 -6.39 4.65
CA SER A 21 -6.25 -6.87 4.80
C SER A 21 -6.78 -6.67 6.23
N GLY A 22 -7.90 -5.96 6.37
CA GLY A 22 -8.54 -5.70 7.67
C GLY A 22 -7.78 -4.75 8.60
N THR A 23 -6.88 -3.93 8.07
CA THR A 23 -6.11 -2.96 8.86
C THR A 23 -6.68 -1.53 8.76
N SER A 24 -6.27 -0.66 9.69
CA SER A 24 -6.72 0.74 9.73
C SER A 24 -5.86 1.69 8.89
N VAL A 25 -5.16 1.18 7.88
CA VAL A 25 -4.35 1.99 6.96
C VAL A 25 -5.24 2.93 6.16
N THR A 26 -4.80 4.18 6.01
CA THR A 26 -5.49 5.24 5.27
C THR A 26 -4.69 5.67 4.04
N ASP A 27 -5.23 6.59 3.25
CA ASP A 27 -4.55 7.20 2.10
C ASP A 27 -3.17 7.77 2.46
N GLY A 28 -3.06 8.46 3.61
CA GLY A 28 -1.80 9.03 4.08
C GLY A 28 -0.76 7.95 4.45
N GLY A 29 -1.21 6.76 4.84
CA GLY A 29 -0.34 5.62 5.08
C GLY A 29 0.43 5.21 3.82
N LEU A 30 -0.22 5.22 2.66
CA LEU A 30 0.36 4.78 1.39
C LEU A 30 1.54 5.65 0.91
N GLU A 31 1.67 6.89 1.42
CA GLU A 31 2.84 7.74 1.15
C GLU A 31 4.15 7.06 1.54
N ASN A 32 4.13 6.22 2.58
CA ASN A 32 5.31 5.51 3.07
C ASN A 32 5.73 4.35 2.15
N LEU A 33 4.87 3.91 1.24
CA LEU A 33 5.18 2.88 0.24
C LEU A 33 5.83 3.46 -1.02
N ARG A 34 5.90 4.80 -1.12
CA ARG A 34 6.52 5.48 -2.25
C ARG A 34 8.00 5.09 -2.35
N GLY A 35 8.41 4.67 -3.55
CA GLY A 35 9.80 4.34 -3.83
C GLY A 35 10.21 2.90 -3.53
N LEU A 36 9.29 2.05 -3.07
CA LEU A 36 9.50 0.60 -2.97
C LEU A 36 9.43 -0.05 -4.36
N LYS A 37 10.38 0.26 -5.24
CA LYS A 37 10.32 -0.03 -6.68
C LYS A 37 10.20 -1.52 -7.04
N LYS A 38 10.56 -2.42 -6.13
CA LYS A 38 10.40 -3.87 -6.29
C LYS A 38 9.06 -4.41 -5.80
N MET A 39 8.15 -3.55 -5.35
CA MET A 39 6.81 -3.96 -4.92
C MET A 39 6.03 -4.55 -6.10
N GLU A 40 5.58 -5.78 -5.93
CA GLU A 40 4.83 -6.56 -6.91
C GLU A 40 3.39 -6.79 -6.46
N ALA A 41 3.11 -6.82 -5.15
CA ALA A 41 1.76 -7.07 -4.65
C ALA A 41 1.42 -6.23 -3.42
N VAL A 42 0.26 -5.58 -3.43
CA VAL A 42 -0.31 -4.91 -2.25
C VAL A 42 -1.78 -5.29 -2.10
N GLU A 43 -2.13 -5.86 -0.96
CA GLU A 43 -3.52 -6.19 -0.60
C GLU A 43 -4.11 -5.11 0.32
N LEU A 44 -5.20 -4.47 -0.12
CA LEU A 44 -5.87 -3.35 0.56
C LEU A 44 -7.31 -3.67 0.98
N ARG A 45 -7.68 -4.95 1.03
CA ARG A 45 -9.05 -5.36 1.39
C ARG A 45 -9.43 -4.88 2.79
N SER A 46 -10.64 -4.35 2.94
CA SER A 46 -11.16 -3.87 4.23
C SER A 46 -10.24 -2.86 4.94
N THR A 47 -9.58 -1.99 4.17
CA THR A 47 -8.81 -0.84 4.69
C THR A 47 -9.61 0.46 4.57
N LYS A 48 -9.05 1.58 5.04
CA LYS A 48 -9.62 2.93 4.86
C LYS A 48 -9.00 3.68 3.68
N VAL A 49 -8.32 2.97 2.78
CA VAL A 49 -7.76 3.54 1.56
C VAL A 49 -8.87 3.81 0.55
N SER A 50 -8.86 4.99 -0.04
CA SER A 50 -9.72 5.42 -1.13
C SER A 50 -8.98 5.43 -2.48
N ASP A 51 -9.71 5.67 -3.56
CA ASP A 51 -9.12 5.85 -4.89
C ASP A 51 -8.14 7.03 -4.96
N ALA A 52 -8.28 8.03 -4.09
CA ALA A 52 -7.35 9.14 -4.00
C ALA A 52 -5.97 8.71 -3.48
N GLY A 53 -5.92 7.82 -2.48
CA GLY A 53 -4.67 7.31 -1.92
C GLY A 53 -3.86 6.45 -2.90
N LEU A 54 -4.51 5.84 -3.88
CA LEU A 54 -3.83 5.03 -4.91
C LEU A 54 -2.85 5.85 -5.78
N VAL A 55 -2.96 7.18 -5.77
CA VAL A 55 -1.99 8.07 -6.46
C VAL A 55 -0.56 7.84 -5.96
N HIS A 56 -0.39 7.49 -4.69
CA HIS A 56 0.92 7.23 -4.08
C HIS A 56 1.59 5.94 -4.58
N LEU A 57 0.80 5.04 -5.20
CA LEU A 57 1.27 3.76 -5.74
C LEU A 57 1.62 3.81 -7.24
N LYS A 58 1.30 4.91 -7.95
CA LYS A 58 1.52 5.04 -9.41
C LYS A 58 2.96 4.84 -9.88
N GLY A 59 3.95 4.99 -8.98
CA GLY A 59 5.37 4.78 -9.30
C GLY A 59 5.84 3.32 -9.25
N LEU A 60 4.93 2.39 -8.92
CA LEU A 60 5.23 0.97 -8.76
C LEU A 60 4.83 0.21 -10.03
N SER A 61 5.77 0.10 -10.97
CA SER A 61 5.51 -0.36 -12.34
C SER A 61 5.06 -1.82 -12.46
N HIS A 62 5.35 -2.65 -11.46
CA HIS A 62 5.05 -4.08 -11.44
C HIS A 62 3.95 -4.44 -10.43
N LEU A 63 3.22 -3.44 -9.93
CA LEU A 63 2.28 -3.63 -8.82
C LEU A 63 0.97 -4.29 -9.26
N HIS A 64 0.66 -5.41 -8.63
CA HIS A 64 -0.67 -6.00 -8.54
C HIS A 64 -1.39 -5.48 -7.30
N LEU A 65 -2.49 -4.75 -7.53
CA LEU A 65 -3.33 -4.24 -6.45
C LEU A 65 -4.48 -5.21 -6.20
N ASP A 66 -4.51 -5.82 -5.02
CA ASP A 66 -5.65 -6.62 -4.59
C ASP A 66 -6.53 -5.80 -3.63
N SER A 67 -7.55 -5.15 -4.21
CA SER A 67 -8.56 -4.39 -3.47
C SER A 67 -9.93 -4.98 -3.74
N ALA A 68 -10.65 -5.38 -2.69
CA ALA A 68 -12.06 -5.74 -2.78
C ALA A 68 -12.86 -4.45 -2.94
N ARG A 69 -13.03 -3.98 -4.18
CA ARG A 69 -14.04 -2.97 -4.49
C ARG A 69 -15.40 -3.65 -4.31
N ARG A 70 -16.06 -3.41 -3.17
CA ARG A 70 -17.49 -3.70 -3.08
C ARG A 70 -18.18 -2.80 -4.12
N ARG A 71 -18.83 -3.42 -5.09
CA ARG A 71 -19.73 -2.73 -6.04
C ARG A 71 -20.89 -2.10 -5.29
#